data_AF-A0A2N8ZB97-F1
#
_entry.id   AF-A0A2N8ZB97-F1
#
_cell.length_a   1.000
_cell.length_b   1.000
_cell.length_c   1.000
_cell.angle_alpha   90.00
_cell.angle_beta   90.00
_cell.angle_gamma   90.00
#
_symmetry.space_group_name_H-M   'P 1'
#
loop_
_entity.id
_entity.type
_entity.pdbx_description
1 polymer ?
#
loop_
_entity_poly.entity_id
_entity_poly.type
_entity_poly.pdbx_seq_one_letter_code
_entity_poly.pdbx_strand_id
1 'polypeptide(L)'
;MTTPYINDIIRSFTSIEQALDYFDTGYERQFIEQYRLPLMKRFNGYLLLEQPDDWFSARRALKNAYCKVQRSRLSKQTRQACRGCTTCQRR
;
A
#
# COMPACT_ATOMS: atom_id res chain seq x y z
N MET A 1 -23.58 6.62 -14.04
CA MET A 1 -22.84 5.56 -13.32
C MET A 1 -22.32 6.20 -12.04
N THR A 2 -22.86 5.82 -10.88
CA THR A 2 -22.37 6.30 -9.58
C THR A 2 -21.01 5.65 -9.35
N THR A 3 -19.94 6.44 -9.38
CA THR A 3 -18.61 5.97 -9.02
C THR A 3 -18.70 5.37 -7.61
N PRO A 4 -18.34 4.08 -7.42
CA PRO A 4 -18.34 3.53 -6.07
C PRO A 4 -17.33 4.33 -5.24
N TYR A 5 -17.69 4.65 -3.99
CA TYR A 5 -16.73 5.28 -3.08
C TYR A 5 -15.52 4.36 -2.96
N ILE A 6 -14.32 4.93 -3.05
CA ILE A 6 -13.08 4.13 -3.06
C ILE A 6 -12.98 3.16 -1.88
N ASN A 7 -13.56 3.53 -0.73
CA ASN A 7 -13.61 2.69 0.45
C ASN A 7 -14.49 1.44 0.27
N ASP A 8 -15.56 1.50 -0.51
CA ASP A 8 -16.40 0.33 -0.81
C ASP A 8 -15.66 -0.65 -1.71
N ILE A 9 -14.92 -0.14 -2.69
CA ILE A 9 -14.05 -0.95 -3.55
C ILE A 9 -13.00 -1.65 -2.69
N ILE A 10 -12.32 -0.93 -1.81
CA ILE A 10 -11.30 -1.51 -0.92
C ILE A 10 -11.90 -2.56 0.01
N ARG A 11 -13.10 -2.32 0.55
CA ARG A 11 -13.81 -3.27 1.42
C ARG A 11 -14.21 -4.56 0.69
N SER A 12 -14.39 -4.51 -0.63
CA SER A 12 -14.66 -5.70 -1.44
C SER A 12 -13.45 -6.62 -1.57
N PHE A 13 -12.24 -6.13 -1.29
CA PHE A 13 -11.03 -6.94 -1.44
C PHE A 13 -10.93 -8.00 -0.35
N THR A 14 -10.65 -9.24 -0.76
CA THR A 14 -10.45 -10.39 0.13
C THR A 14 -8.98 -10.68 0.40
N SER A 15 -8.07 -10.04 -0.34
CA SER A 15 -6.62 -10.17 -0.20
C SER A 15 -5.89 -8.84 -0.44
N ILE A 16 -4.64 -8.75 0.03
CA ILE A 16 -3.82 -7.56 -0.20
C ILE A 16 -3.34 -7.48 -1.66
N GLU A 17 -3.21 -8.63 -2.32
CA GLU A 17 -2.87 -8.76 -3.74
C GLU A 17 -3.90 -8.07 -4.62
N GLN A 18 -5.20 -8.24 -4.34
CA GLN A 18 -6.25 -7.52 -5.08
C GLN A 18 -6.10 -5.99 -4.97
N ALA A 19 -5.72 -5.49 -3.78
CA ALA A 19 -5.45 -4.07 -3.62
C ALA A 19 -4.20 -3.64 -4.41
N LEU A 20 -3.13 -4.45 -4.37
CA LEU A 20 -1.89 -4.17 -5.10
C LEU A 20 -2.11 -4.14 -6.62
N ASP A 21 -2.90 -5.07 -7.15
CA ASP A 21 -3.28 -5.14 -8.56
C ASP A 21 -4.17 -3.97 -8.95
N TYR A 22 -5.24 -3.70 -8.17
CA TYR A 22 -6.17 -2.59 -8.44
C TYR A 22 -5.49 -1.22 -8.43
N PHE A 23 -4.44 -1.06 -7.63
CA PHE A 23 -3.67 0.18 -7.54
C PHE A 23 -2.38 0.17 -8.37
N ASP A 24 -2.24 -0.73 -9.35
CA ASP A 24 -1.06 -0.83 -10.22
C ASP A 24 0.26 -0.71 -9.43
N THR A 25 0.39 -1.52 -8.38
CA THR A 25 1.54 -1.55 -7.48
C THR A 25 2.20 -2.92 -7.56
N GLY A 26 3.24 -3.00 -8.39
CA GLY A 26 4.03 -4.23 -8.54
C GLY A 26 4.61 -4.73 -7.21
N TYR A 27 4.61 -6.04 -7.04
CA TYR A 27 5.07 -6.71 -5.82
C TYR A 27 5.76 -8.04 -6.15
N GLU A 28 6.62 -8.48 -5.24
CA GLU A 28 7.24 -9.80 -5.29
C GLU A 28 6.37 -10.81 -4.52
N ARG A 29 6.03 -11.94 -5.14
CA ARG A 29 5.13 -12.94 -4.52
C ARG A 29 5.63 -13.42 -3.16
N GLN A 30 6.92 -13.76 -3.07
CA GLN A 30 7.56 -14.23 -1.84
C GLN A 30 7.47 -13.16 -0.72
N PHE A 31 7.58 -11.88 -1.09
CA PHE A 31 7.44 -10.78 -0.14
C PHE A 31 6.02 -10.72 0.44
N ILE A 32 5.00 -10.89 -0.40
CA ILE A 32 3.62 -10.91 0.08
C ILE A 32 3.36 -12.14 0.95
N GLU A 33 3.81 -13.32 0.55
CA GLU A 33 3.66 -14.54 1.35
C GLU A 33 4.27 -14.40 2.75
N GLN A 34 5.45 -13.79 2.85
CA GLN A 34 6.13 -13.59 4.12
C GLN A 34 5.55 -12.44 4.96
N TYR A 35 5.06 -11.37 4.33
CA TYR A 35 4.70 -10.12 5.02
C TYR A 35 3.25 -9.68 4.85
N ARG A 36 2.35 -10.56 4.40
CA ARG A 36 0.91 -10.27 4.22
C ARG A 36 0.29 -9.63 5.46
N LEU A 37 0.46 -10.24 6.63
CA LEU A 37 -0.14 -9.73 7.88
C LEU A 37 0.39 -8.33 8.26
N PRO A 38 1.72 -8.06 8.29
CA PRO A 38 2.24 -6.70 8.45
C PRO A 38 1.71 -5.70 7.43
N LEU A 39 1.61 -6.08 6.15
CA LEU A 39 1.10 -5.22 5.08
C LEU A 39 -0.36 -4.85 5.30
N MET A 40 -1.22 -5.84 5.53
CA MET A 40 -2.64 -5.62 5.80
C MET A 40 -2.84 -4.73 7.03
N LYS A 41 -2.14 -5.00 8.13
CA LYS A 41 -2.23 -4.18 9.35
C LYS A 41 -1.82 -2.73 9.09
N ARG A 42 -0.74 -2.50 8.34
CA ARG A 42 -0.27 -1.15 8.01
C ARG A 42 -1.20 -0.45 7.05
N PHE A 43 -1.68 -1.14 6.02
CA PHE A 43 -2.60 -0.57 5.04
C PHE A 43 -3.90 -0.15 5.70
N ASN A 44 -4.53 -1.03 6.50
CA ASN A 44 -5.74 -0.69 7.25
C ASN A 44 -5.51 0.49 8.21
N GLY A 45 -4.35 0.54 8.87
CA GLY A 45 -3.98 1.69 9.70
C GLY A 45 -3.90 3.00 8.93
N TYR A 46 -3.32 2.98 7.71
CA TYR A 46 -3.28 4.18 6.86
C TYR A 46 -4.65 4.55 6.31
N LEU A 47 -5.50 3.60 5.95
CA LEU A 47 -6.88 3.89 5.54
C LEU A 47 -7.67 4.59 6.64
N LEU A 48 -7.53 4.14 7.90
CA LEU A 48 -8.19 4.77 9.05
C LEU A 48 -7.68 6.19 9.34
N LEU A 49 -6.38 6.42 9.21
CA LEU A 49 -5.76 7.71 9.54
C LEU A 49 -5.89 8.73 8.41
N GLU A 50 -5.68 8.31 7.17
CA GLU A 50 -5.67 9.18 5.99
C GLU A 50 -7.07 9.40 5.42
N GLN A 51 -8.03 8.51 5.72
CA GLN A 51 -9.41 8.54 5.23
C GLN A 51 -9.50 8.89 3.74
N PRO A 52 -8.88 8.08 2.86
CA PRO A 52 -8.83 8.40 1.45
C PRO A 52 -10.23 8.45 0.84
N ASP A 53 -10.44 9.46 0.00
CA ASP A 53 -11.67 9.78 -0.70
C ASP A 53 -11.61 9.46 -2.21
N ASP A 54 -10.41 9.23 -2.74
CA ASP A 54 -10.18 8.91 -4.14
C ASP A 54 -9.16 7.78 -4.34
N TRP A 55 -9.02 7.34 -5.59
CA TRP A 55 -8.10 6.28 -5.97
C TRP A 55 -6.63 6.62 -5.69
N PHE A 56 -6.22 7.88 -5.86
CA PHE A 56 -4.83 8.30 -5.71
C PHE A 56 -4.41 8.39 -4.23
N SER A 57 -5.29 8.87 -3.37
CA SER A 57 -5.09 8.93 -1.92
C SER A 57 -5.06 7.51 -1.34
N ALA A 58 -5.97 6.63 -1.76
CA ALA A 58 -5.94 5.22 -1.36
C ALA A 58 -4.69 4.48 -1.86
N ARG A 59 -4.29 4.70 -3.12
CA ARG A 59 -3.04 4.15 -3.66
C ARG A 59 -1.82 4.61 -2.88
N ARG A 60 -1.78 5.88 -2.48
CA ARG A 60 -0.70 6.45 -1.68
C ARG A 60 -0.63 5.79 -0.30
N ALA A 61 -1.78 5.57 0.34
CA ALA A 61 -1.87 4.82 1.61
C ALA A 61 -1.31 3.40 1.46
N LEU A 62 -1.68 2.67 0.40
CA LEU A 62 -1.13 1.33 0.12
C LEU A 62 0.38 1.37 -0.11
N LYS A 63 0.87 2.30 -0.94
CA LYS A 63 2.31 2.45 -1.20
C LYS A 63 3.10 2.85 0.04
N ASN A 64 2.51 3.65 0.93
CA ASN A 64 3.10 3.98 2.23
C ASN A 64 3.21 2.72 3.10
N ALA A 65 2.15 1.90 3.18
CA ALA A 65 2.17 0.62 3.88
C ALA A 65 3.27 -0.31 3.35
N TYR A 66 3.26 -0.55 2.05
CA TYR A 66 4.20 -1.45 1.38
C TYR A 66 5.64 -1.03 1.60
N CYS A 67 5.95 0.23 1.27
CA CYS A 67 7.29 0.76 1.39
C CYS A 67 7.78 0.77 2.85
N LYS A 68 6.89 1.05 3.82
CA LYS A 68 7.27 1.02 5.25
C LYS A 68 7.68 -0.39 5.69
N VAL A 69 6.93 -1.41 5.28
CA VAL A 69 7.25 -2.82 5.60
C VAL A 69 8.56 -3.21 4.93
N GLN A 70 8.69 -3.00 3.62
CA GLN A 70 9.90 -3.36 2.86
C GLN A 70 11.15 -2.68 3.41
N ARG A 71 11.10 -1.36 3.65
CA ARG A 71 12.25 -0.61 4.16
C ARG A 71 12.64 -0.96 5.59
N SER A 72 11.75 -1.57 6.37
CA SER A 72 12.11 -2.07 7.69
C SER A 72 12.99 -3.32 7.63
N ARG A 73 13.11 -3.94 6.44
CA ARG A 73 13.95 -5.12 6.19
C ARG A 73 15.29 -4.77 5.53
N LEU A 74 15.34 -3.65 4.80
CA LEU A 74 16.53 -3.20 4.10
C LEU A 74 17.45 -2.36 5.01
N SER A 75 18.76 -2.52 4.86
CA SER A 75 19.73 -1.66 5.52
C SER A 75 19.68 -0.24 4.99
N LYS A 76 20.27 0.73 5.71
CA LYS A 76 20.31 2.12 5.24
C LYS A 76 21.02 2.27 3.89
N GLN A 77 21.97 1.39 3.61
CA GLN A 77 22.82 1.36 2.42
C GLN A 77 22.12 0.68 1.23
N THR A 78 21.24 -0.30 1.49
CA THR A 78 20.58 -1.09 0.43
C THR A 78 19.17 -0.61 0.10
N ARG A 79 18.54 0.18 0.98
CA ARG A 79 17.20 0.71 0.74
C ARG A 79 17.21 1.74 -0.40
N GLN A 80 16.45 1.46 -1.45
CA GLN A 80 16.18 2.43 -2.51
C GLN A 80 14.84 3.14 -2.29
N ALA A 81 14.69 4.33 -2.88
CA ALA A 81 13.44 5.07 -2.83
C ALA A 81 12.47 4.52 -3.89
N CYS A 82 11.27 4.08 -3.48
CA CYS A 82 10.28 3.56 -4.42
C CYS A 82 9.60 4.65 -5.28
N ARG A 83 9.90 5.93 -5.06
CA ARG A 83 9.36 7.13 -5.76
C ARG A 83 7.82 7.25 -5.83
N GLY A 84 7.07 6.35 -5.21
CA GLY A 84 5.60 6.35 -5.23
C GLY A 84 4.93 6.45 -3.85
N CYS A 85 5.68 6.40 -2.76
CA CYS A 85 5.18 6.63 -1.41
C CYS A 85 5.62 8.01 -0.90
N THR A 86 4.86 8.60 0.03
CA THR A 86 5.15 9.94 0.57
C THR A 86 6.56 10.02 1.16
N THR A 87 7.00 8.97 1.84
CA THR A 87 8.34 8.92 2.47
C THR A 87 9.48 8.89 1.44
N CYS A 88 9.26 8.30 0.28
CA CYS A 88 10.26 8.18 -0.79
C CYS A 88 10.19 9.33 -1.80
N GLN A 89 9.08 10.06 -1.85
CA GLN A 89 8.97 11.30 -2.63
C GLN A 89 9.69 12.48 -1.95
N ARG A 90 9.72 12.51 -0.61
CA ARG A 90 10.45 13.53 0.17
C ARG A 90 11.98 13.29 0.25
N ARG A 91 12.53 12.34 -0.50
CA ARG A 91 13.95 11.95 -0.47
C ARG A 91 14.56 12.08 -1.86
#